data_AF-A0A1X0NRI0-F1
#
_entry.id   AF-A0A1X0NRI0-F1
#
_cell.length_a   1.000
_cell.length_b   1.000
_cell.length_c   1.000
_cell.angle_alpha   90.00
_cell.angle_beta   90.00
_cell.angle_gamma   90.00
#
_symmetry.space_group_name_H-M   'P 1'
#
loop_
_entity.id
_entity.type
_entity.pdbx_description
1 polymer ?
#
loop_
_entity_poly.entity_id
_entity_poly.type
_entity_poly.pdbx_seq_one_letter_code
_entity_poly.pdbx_strand_id
1 'polypeptide(L)'
;MLRLSPQRCIAFSVHRDTTKTPRMVKEVGTWLYRQETVDAFRVWCKANYVRGNGNVRVVSSIHYARCLRAAQHLRPGQAILTCPYTACFNFLVVARDMYNLNSNHITHNFPLEVNWMNYNERCSFLHGASISEMVLAGWMCRIASLEESSFTPYIKWLLEDTRGRDGIANGVSKERGDESGLVDHYFSEMATDACEDPEVFLENLFRSFAALHLRAVPIEPEAIRLFIPGTNFFKASADDMFVPTLIPLIDAVPQVEDGLHNTIVQFFPYNDDKEALKQQCREMFLSEEETLAVEKSLPNSGGGFFALRALCPIEKGDYLYLRGMPKLGDAEQESMTVKVMEANRLMNND
;
A
#
# COMPACT_ATOMS: atom_id res chain seq x y z
N MET A 1 -2.73 -50.32 -6.44
CA MET A 1 -2.54 -49.02 -7.14
C MET A 1 -3.68 -48.10 -6.73
N LEU A 2 -3.42 -47.17 -5.81
CA LEU A 2 -4.38 -46.16 -5.37
C LEU A 2 -4.39 -45.03 -6.40
N ARG A 3 -5.53 -44.80 -7.06
CA ARG A 3 -5.75 -43.65 -7.93
C ARG A 3 -5.90 -42.41 -7.06
N LEU A 4 -4.90 -41.54 -7.09
CA LEU A 4 -4.99 -40.17 -6.56
C LEU A 4 -6.08 -39.42 -7.35
N SER A 5 -7.03 -38.84 -6.63
CA SER A 5 -8.04 -37.94 -7.18
C SER A 5 -7.35 -36.68 -7.71
N PRO A 6 -7.84 -36.08 -8.82
CA PRO A 6 -7.34 -34.78 -9.25
C PRO A 6 -7.71 -33.75 -8.18
N GLN A 7 -6.70 -33.09 -7.62
CA GLN A 7 -6.86 -31.93 -6.76
C GLN A 7 -7.75 -30.92 -7.51
N ARG A 8 -8.92 -30.61 -6.93
CA ARG A 8 -9.76 -29.51 -7.41
C ARG A 8 -8.96 -28.22 -7.21
N CYS A 9 -8.25 -27.80 -8.24
CA CYS A 9 -7.69 -26.47 -8.33
C CYS A 9 -8.89 -25.52 -8.38
N ILE A 10 -9.15 -24.80 -7.30
CA ILE A 10 -10.13 -23.72 -7.30
C ILE A 10 -9.53 -22.66 -8.23
N ALA A 11 -10.06 -22.58 -9.45
CA ALA A 11 -9.67 -21.54 -10.39
C ALA A 11 -10.22 -20.22 -9.86
N PHE A 12 -9.34 -19.42 -9.24
CA PHE A 12 -9.62 -18.02 -8.96
C PHE A 12 -9.85 -17.29 -10.30
N SER A 13 -10.74 -16.31 -10.34
CA SER A 13 -10.95 -15.48 -11.53
C SER A 13 -9.61 -14.87 -11.97
N VAL A 14 -9.39 -14.84 -13.29
CA VAL A 14 -8.20 -14.22 -13.89
C VAL A 14 -8.27 -12.72 -13.61
N HIS A 15 -7.60 -12.28 -12.54
CA HIS A 15 -7.48 -10.87 -12.16
C HIS A 15 -6.61 -10.14 -13.18
N ARG A 16 -6.86 -8.84 -13.43
CA ARG A 16 -6.05 -7.98 -14.33
C ARG A 16 -4.54 -8.14 -14.09
N ASP A 17 -4.17 -8.34 -12.83
CA ASP A 17 -2.80 -8.48 -12.36
C ASP A 17 -2.13 -9.78 -12.80
N THR A 18 -2.86 -10.79 -13.25
CA THR A 18 -2.30 -12.10 -13.63
C THR A 18 -1.54 -12.12 -14.96
N THR A 19 -1.66 -11.06 -15.78
CA THR A 19 -1.28 -11.07 -17.21
C THR A 19 0.11 -10.55 -17.57
N LYS A 20 0.90 -10.02 -16.62
CA LYS A 20 2.23 -9.44 -16.89
C LYS A 20 3.34 -10.13 -16.11
N THR A 21 4.46 -10.42 -16.77
CA THR A 21 5.65 -11.09 -16.21
C THR A 21 6.51 -10.12 -15.39
N PRO A 22 6.70 -10.35 -14.08
CA PRO A 22 7.45 -9.41 -13.23
C PRO A 22 8.83 -9.98 -12.76
N ARG A 23 9.80 -9.08 -12.44
CA ARG A 23 11.22 -9.30 -12.04
C ARG A 23 11.59 -8.92 -10.58
N MET A 24 12.25 -9.81 -9.81
CA MET A 24 12.63 -9.56 -8.39
C MET A 24 13.66 -8.43 -8.13
N VAL A 25 13.43 -7.63 -7.07
CA VAL A 25 14.47 -6.82 -6.39
C VAL A 25 14.41 -7.10 -4.88
N LYS A 26 15.54 -7.49 -4.27
CA LYS A 26 15.64 -7.68 -2.80
C LYS A 26 15.75 -6.30 -2.13
N GLU A 27 14.79 -5.98 -1.26
CA GLU A 27 14.63 -4.66 -0.67
C GLU A 27 15.39 -4.53 0.66
N VAL A 28 16.59 -3.96 0.61
CA VAL A 28 17.39 -3.67 1.81
C VAL A 28 16.76 -2.48 2.56
N GLY A 29 16.58 -2.62 3.88
CA GLY A 29 16.06 -1.59 4.76
C GLY A 29 16.04 -2.06 6.22
N THR A 30 15.75 -1.14 7.14
CA THR A 30 15.70 -1.38 8.59
C THR A 30 14.31 -1.04 9.11
N TRP A 31 13.83 -1.80 10.09
CA TRP A 31 12.67 -1.39 10.87
C TRP A 31 13.17 -0.63 12.09
N LEU A 32 12.91 0.68 12.12
CA LEU A 32 13.43 1.57 13.17
C LEU A 32 12.88 1.28 14.56
N TYR A 33 11.74 0.58 14.64
CA TYR A 33 11.08 0.08 15.84
C TYR A 33 11.04 1.09 17.00
N ARG A 34 9.89 1.76 17.19
CA ARG A 34 9.60 2.49 18.42
C ARG A 34 8.38 1.87 19.08
N GLN A 35 8.56 1.37 20.31
CA GLN A 35 7.50 0.72 21.09
C GLN A 35 6.21 1.55 21.13
N GLU A 36 6.33 2.85 21.35
CA GLU A 36 5.22 3.80 21.38
C GLU A 36 4.44 3.84 20.06
N THR A 37 5.15 3.80 18.93
CA THR A 37 4.51 3.79 17.60
C THR A 37 3.80 2.47 17.35
N VAL A 38 4.40 1.35 17.75
CA VAL A 38 3.76 0.03 17.65
C VAL A 38 2.49 -0.05 18.49
N ASP A 39 2.52 0.46 19.72
CA ASP A 39 1.36 0.41 20.62
C ASP A 39 0.25 1.36 20.16
N ALA A 40 0.59 2.58 19.72
CA ALA A 40 -0.37 3.49 19.12
C ALA A 40 -1.03 2.89 17.86
N PHE A 41 -0.24 2.25 16.98
CA PHE A 41 -0.75 1.59 15.79
C PHE A 41 -1.66 0.40 16.10
N ARG A 42 -1.35 -0.40 17.13
CA ARG A 42 -2.22 -1.50 17.59
C ARG A 42 -3.56 -1.00 18.10
N VAL A 43 -3.57 0.07 18.90
CA VAL A 43 -4.81 0.71 19.37
C VAL A 43 -5.61 1.23 18.19
N TRP A 44 -4.94 1.88 17.24
CA TRP A 44 -5.56 2.38 16.01
C TRP A 44 -6.17 1.26 15.15
N CYS A 45 -5.46 0.14 14.95
CA CYS A 45 -5.98 -1.02 14.23
C CYS A 45 -7.25 -1.56 14.88
N LYS A 46 -7.28 -1.67 16.22
CA LYS A 46 -8.46 -2.12 16.95
C LYS A 46 -9.64 -1.17 16.79
N ALA A 47 -9.39 0.14 16.86
CA ALA A 47 -10.43 1.17 16.70
C ALA A 47 -11.00 1.22 15.27
N ASN A 48 -10.18 0.92 14.27
CA ASN A 48 -10.54 0.94 12.84
C ASN A 48 -10.83 -0.46 12.27
N TYR A 49 -11.03 -1.47 13.13
CA TYR A 49 -11.34 -2.84 12.74
C TYR A 49 -10.36 -3.49 11.74
N VAL A 50 -9.10 -3.05 11.75
CA VAL A 50 -8.01 -3.71 11.03
C VAL A 50 -7.57 -4.92 11.86
N ARG A 51 -7.71 -6.13 11.31
CA ARG A 51 -7.47 -7.37 12.08
C ARG A 51 -6.53 -8.32 11.35
N GLY A 52 -5.63 -8.93 12.13
CA GLY A 52 -4.99 -10.17 11.75
C GLY A 52 -5.64 -11.34 12.47
N ASN A 53 -5.88 -12.43 11.74
CA ASN A 53 -6.70 -13.57 12.20
C ASN A 53 -5.91 -14.57 13.06
N GLY A 54 -4.95 -14.07 13.86
CA GLY A 54 -4.10 -14.85 14.76
C GLY A 54 -3.17 -15.87 14.08
N ASN A 55 -3.15 -15.90 12.75
CA ASN A 55 -2.51 -16.94 11.95
C ASN A 55 -1.16 -16.51 11.34
N VAL A 56 -0.74 -15.28 11.61
CA VAL A 56 0.55 -14.70 11.20
C VAL A 56 1.19 -13.89 12.32
N ARG A 57 2.49 -13.63 12.19
CA ARG A 57 3.27 -12.74 13.05
C ARG A 57 4.04 -11.73 12.20
N VAL A 58 4.14 -10.51 12.70
CA VAL A 58 5.05 -9.49 12.15
C VAL A 58 6.45 -9.82 12.64
N VAL A 59 7.41 -9.91 11.73
CA VAL A 59 8.82 -10.20 12.01
C VAL A 59 9.72 -9.34 11.13
N SER A 60 10.99 -9.19 11.53
CA SER A 60 12.06 -8.69 10.66
C SER A 60 12.96 -9.84 10.23
N SER A 61 13.65 -9.69 9.11
CA SER A 61 14.63 -10.66 8.62
C SER A 61 15.82 -9.95 7.96
N ILE A 62 16.85 -10.71 7.60
CA ILE A 62 18.00 -10.19 6.83
C ILE A 62 17.62 -9.63 5.45
N HIS A 63 16.41 -9.94 4.95
CA HIS A 63 15.94 -9.53 3.63
C HIS A 63 14.82 -8.49 3.68
N TYR A 64 14.15 -8.34 4.82
CA TYR A 64 12.97 -7.49 4.94
C TYR A 64 12.95 -6.82 6.31
N ALA A 65 12.90 -5.48 6.31
CA ALA A 65 12.75 -4.68 7.53
C ALA A 65 11.53 -5.14 8.35
N ARG A 66 10.38 -5.26 7.69
CA ARG A 66 9.13 -5.74 8.27
C ARG A 66 8.45 -6.68 7.27
N CYS A 67 8.08 -7.87 7.75
CA CYS A 67 7.41 -8.89 6.96
C CYS A 67 6.44 -9.73 7.79
N LEU A 68 5.55 -10.47 7.13
CA LEU A 68 4.65 -11.41 7.79
C LEU A 68 5.14 -12.85 7.63
N ARG A 69 5.04 -13.62 8.71
CA ARG A 69 5.37 -15.04 8.76
C ARG A 69 4.19 -15.84 9.27
N ALA A 70 3.87 -16.95 8.61
CA ALA A 70 2.80 -17.85 9.02
C ALA A 70 3.07 -18.43 10.42
N ALA A 71 2.14 -18.24 11.35
CA ALA A 71 2.22 -18.77 12.71
C ALA A 71 1.75 -20.23 12.80
N GLN A 72 0.99 -20.67 11.80
CA GLN A 72 0.40 -21.99 11.63
C GLN A 72 0.23 -22.29 10.13
N HIS A 73 -0.12 -23.53 9.79
CA HIS A 73 -0.47 -23.90 8.42
C HIS A 73 -1.70 -23.13 7.95
N LEU A 74 -1.63 -22.50 6.78
CA LEU A 74 -2.72 -21.76 6.16
C LEU A 74 -3.27 -22.53 4.96
N ARG A 75 -4.59 -22.65 4.89
CA ARG A 75 -5.27 -23.32 3.78
C ARG A 75 -5.51 -22.35 2.61
N PRO A 76 -5.58 -22.86 1.36
CA PRO A 76 -6.01 -22.04 0.22
C PRO A 76 -7.34 -21.34 0.49
N GLY A 77 -7.41 -20.05 0.18
CA GLY A 77 -8.58 -19.19 0.38
C GLY A 77 -8.77 -18.67 1.81
N GLN A 78 -8.00 -19.15 2.79
CA GLN A 78 -8.10 -18.69 4.18
C GLN A 78 -7.69 -17.22 4.30
N ALA A 79 -8.52 -16.43 4.97
CA ALA A 79 -8.20 -15.04 5.30
C ALA A 79 -7.11 -14.96 6.36
N ILE A 80 -6.14 -14.09 6.11
CA ILE A 80 -4.96 -13.83 6.93
C ILE A 80 -5.15 -12.52 7.68
N LEU A 81 -5.52 -11.48 6.93
CA LEU A 81 -5.83 -10.15 7.43
C LEU A 81 -7.16 -9.69 6.84
N THR A 82 -7.90 -8.90 7.58
CA THR A 82 -9.10 -8.19 7.09
C THR A 82 -8.98 -6.70 7.45
N CYS A 83 -9.38 -5.84 6.52
CA CYS A 83 -9.29 -4.40 6.67
C CYS A 83 -10.49 -3.73 5.99
N PRO A 84 -11.33 -2.96 6.71
CA PRO A 84 -12.40 -2.19 6.06
C PRO A 84 -11.81 -1.14 5.11
N TYR A 85 -12.54 -0.80 4.04
CA TYR A 85 -12.07 0.17 3.05
C TYR A 85 -11.80 1.55 3.67
N THR A 86 -12.53 1.92 4.72
CA THR A 86 -12.40 3.19 5.44
C THR A 86 -11.05 3.36 6.16
N ALA A 87 -10.35 2.27 6.46
CA ALA A 87 -9.04 2.28 7.09
C ALA A 87 -7.89 2.29 6.07
N CYS A 88 -8.18 2.24 4.77
CA CYS A 88 -7.18 2.28 3.71
C CYS A 88 -6.79 3.72 3.37
N PHE A 89 -5.57 3.92 2.85
CA PHE A 89 -5.04 5.24 2.55
C PHE A 89 -4.56 5.31 1.09
N ASN A 90 -5.03 6.31 0.34
CA ASN A 90 -4.67 6.56 -1.05
C ASN A 90 -4.89 8.04 -1.41
N PHE A 91 -4.58 8.42 -2.65
CA PHE A 91 -4.69 9.80 -3.10
C PHE A 91 -6.14 10.34 -3.07
N LEU A 92 -7.17 9.49 -3.15
CA LEU A 92 -8.57 9.91 -3.04
C LEU A 92 -8.96 10.27 -1.60
N VAL A 93 -8.40 9.57 -0.62
CA VAL A 93 -8.52 9.94 0.80
C VAL A 93 -7.89 11.31 1.03
N VAL A 94 -6.67 11.53 0.51
CA VAL A 94 -5.98 12.82 0.59
C VAL A 94 -6.77 13.93 -0.09
N ALA A 95 -7.31 13.69 -1.28
CA ALA A 95 -8.15 14.65 -1.99
C ALA A 95 -9.32 15.15 -1.12
N ARG A 96 -10.02 14.19 -0.48
CA ARG A 96 -11.17 14.50 0.37
C ARG A 96 -10.76 15.31 1.60
N ASP A 97 -9.62 14.99 2.21
CA ASP A 97 -9.12 15.70 3.39
C ASP A 97 -8.65 17.12 3.02
N MET A 98 -7.95 17.30 1.90
CA MET A 98 -7.48 18.60 1.39
C MET A 98 -8.62 19.57 1.07
N TYR A 99 -9.64 19.10 0.35
CA TYR A 99 -10.76 19.92 -0.08
C TYR A 99 -11.94 19.90 0.89
N ASN A 100 -11.78 19.23 2.04
CA ASN A 100 -12.74 19.07 3.12
C ASN A 100 -14.19 19.04 2.64
N LEU A 101 -14.52 18.09 1.76
CA LEU A 101 -15.76 18.06 0.97
C LEU A 101 -17.07 18.00 1.79
N ASN A 102 -16.95 17.85 3.11
CA ASN A 102 -18.06 17.86 4.06
C ASN A 102 -18.30 19.24 4.70
N SER A 103 -17.42 20.20 4.47
CA SER A 103 -17.56 21.60 4.89
C SER A 103 -17.30 22.50 3.67
N ASN A 104 -18.10 23.51 3.42
CA ASN A 104 -17.96 24.39 2.24
C ASN A 104 -16.72 25.32 2.28
N HIS A 105 -15.63 24.90 2.93
CA HIS A 105 -14.39 25.62 3.07
C HIS A 105 -13.23 24.75 2.59
N ILE A 106 -12.45 25.27 1.63
CA ILE A 106 -11.13 24.74 1.31
C ILE A 106 -10.25 25.04 2.53
N THR A 107 -9.88 24.03 3.30
CA THR A 107 -9.15 24.24 4.55
C THR A 107 -7.63 24.16 4.40
N HIS A 108 -7.11 23.61 3.28
CA HIS A 108 -5.66 23.39 3.12
C HIS A 108 -5.17 23.66 1.68
N ASN A 109 -4.21 24.57 1.55
CA ASN A 109 -3.51 24.87 0.29
C ASN A 109 -2.21 24.05 0.24
N PHE A 110 -2.28 22.77 -0.18
CA PHE A 110 -1.06 22.02 -0.49
C PHE A 110 -0.43 22.62 -1.77
N PRO A 111 0.91 22.80 -1.85
CA PRO A 111 1.56 23.55 -2.93
C PRO A 111 1.47 22.91 -4.32
N LEU A 112 0.94 21.70 -4.40
CA LEU A 112 0.74 20.94 -5.63
C LEU A 112 -0.73 20.56 -5.77
N GLU A 113 -1.39 21.13 -6.77
CA GLU A 113 -2.72 20.71 -7.15
C GLU A 113 -2.63 19.45 -8.03
N VAL A 114 -3.29 18.39 -7.62
CA VAL A 114 -3.36 17.17 -8.44
C VAL A 114 -4.35 17.39 -9.57
N ASN A 115 -3.92 17.10 -10.79
CA ASN A 115 -4.85 16.91 -11.89
C ASN A 115 -5.58 15.57 -11.70
N TRP A 116 -6.71 15.59 -11.01
CA TRP A 116 -7.48 14.38 -10.68
C TRP A 116 -8.02 13.66 -11.93
N MET A 117 -8.02 14.31 -13.10
CA MET A 117 -8.35 13.70 -14.40
C MET A 117 -7.17 12.95 -15.03
N ASN A 118 -5.94 13.35 -14.68
CA ASN A 118 -4.71 12.76 -15.16
C ASN A 118 -3.82 12.43 -13.96
N TYR A 119 -4.25 11.48 -13.15
CA TYR A 119 -3.54 11.10 -11.91
C TYR A 119 -2.12 10.55 -12.16
N ASN A 120 -1.81 10.15 -13.40
CA ASN A 120 -0.49 9.74 -13.87
C ASN A 120 0.34 10.89 -14.47
N GLU A 121 -0.16 12.13 -14.43
CA GLU A 121 0.59 13.30 -14.88
C GLU A 121 1.93 13.34 -14.16
N ARG A 122 3.01 13.25 -14.94
CA ARG A 122 4.38 13.27 -14.41
C ARG A 122 4.74 14.68 -14.00
N CYS A 123 5.48 14.79 -12.90
CA CYS A 123 6.07 16.06 -12.52
C CYS A 123 7.09 16.45 -13.59
N SER A 124 6.96 17.64 -14.18
CA SER A 124 7.87 18.11 -15.23
C SER A 124 9.33 18.19 -14.76
N PHE A 125 9.55 18.33 -13.45
CA PHE A 125 10.85 18.46 -12.81
C PHE A 125 11.29 17.19 -12.04
N LEU A 126 10.45 16.15 -11.99
CA LEU A 126 10.75 14.87 -11.34
C LEU A 126 10.02 13.76 -12.08
N HIS A 127 10.56 13.37 -13.23
CA HIS A 127 9.92 12.47 -14.19
C HIS A 127 9.67 11.07 -13.63
N GLY A 128 10.43 10.64 -12.61
CA GLY A 128 10.24 9.37 -11.92
C GLY A 128 8.97 9.30 -11.06
N ALA A 129 8.33 10.44 -10.75
CA ALA A 129 7.13 10.53 -9.94
C ALA A 129 5.98 11.23 -10.68
N SER A 130 4.75 10.78 -10.42
CA SER A 130 3.54 11.52 -10.79
C SER A 130 3.20 12.59 -9.75
N ILE A 131 2.41 13.59 -10.16
CA ILE A 131 1.91 14.64 -9.26
C ILE A 131 1.10 14.00 -8.12
N SER A 132 0.31 12.98 -8.41
CA SER A 132 -0.48 12.29 -7.38
C SER A 132 0.39 11.56 -6.35
N GLU A 133 1.47 10.92 -6.78
CA GLU A 133 2.45 10.28 -5.88
C GLU A 133 3.17 11.32 -5.01
N MET A 134 3.56 12.47 -5.59
CA MET A 134 4.22 13.54 -4.86
C MET A 134 3.31 14.18 -3.81
N VAL A 135 2.04 14.44 -4.15
CA VAL A 135 1.05 14.96 -3.22
C VAL A 135 0.75 13.95 -2.11
N LEU A 136 0.57 12.67 -2.45
CA LEU A 136 0.32 11.63 -1.47
C LEU A 136 1.50 11.47 -0.50
N ALA A 137 2.73 11.46 -1.00
CA ALA A 137 3.93 11.37 -0.19
C ALA A 137 4.13 12.59 0.72
N GLY A 138 3.95 13.80 0.20
CA GLY A 138 4.06 15.02 1.01
C GLY A 138 2.94 15.14 2.06
N TRP A 139 1.72 14.67 1.74
CA TRP A 139 0.63 14.60 2.72
C TRP A 139 0.92 13.61 3.85
N MET A 140 1.60 12.49 3.55
CA MET A 140 2.07 11.58 4.59
C MET A 140 3.08 12.25 5.53
N CYS A 141 4.01 13.06 5.02
CA CYS A 141 4.91 13.85 5.86
C CYS A 141 4.12 14.80 6.77
N ARG A 142 3.17 15.55 6.20
CA ARG A 142 2.29 16.45 6.96
C ARG A 142 1.55 15.72 8.09
N ILE A 143 0.95 14.55 7.81
CA ILE A 143 0.28 13.73 8.83
C ILE A 143 1.25 13.30 9.92
N ALA A 144 2.44 12.82 9.56
CA ALA A 144 3.44 12.36 10.51
C ALA A 144 3.93 13.49 11.44
N SER A 145 3.99 14.70 10.89
CA SER A 145 4.50 15.91 11.51
C SER A 145 3.51 16.62 12.42
N LEU A 146 2.33 16.95 11.87
CA LEU A 146 1.32 17.77 12.54
C LEU A 146 0.36 16.94 13.39
N GLU A 147 0.31 15.63 13.15
CA GLU A 147 -0.52 14.68 13.89
C GLU A 147 -2.04 14.98 13.87
N GLU A 148 -2.47 15.78 12.90
CA GLU A 148 -3.84 16.30 12.78
C GLU A 148 -4.83 15.29 12.17
N SER A 149 -4.33 14.23 11.55
CA SER A 149 -5.16 13.21 10.90
C SER A 149 -5.42 12.01 11.80
N SER A 150 -6.59 11.38 11.65
CA SER A 150 -6.90 10.10 12.27
C SER A 150 -5.94 8.99 11.80
N PHE A 151 -5.29 9.15 10.64
CA PHE A 151 -4.29 8.21 10.11
C PHE A 151 -2.91 8.34 10.77
N THR A 152 -2.68 9.29 11.67
CA THR A 152 -1.36 9.54 12.28
C THR A 152 -0.68 8.27 12.81
N PRO A 153 -1.33 7.40 13.62
CA PRO A 153 -0.68 6.19 14.11
C PRO A 153 -0.29 5.21 12.99
N TYR A 154 -1.09 5.17 11.90
CA TYR A 154 -0.79 4.33 10.75
C TYR A 154 0.38 4.86 9.94
N ILE A 155 0.38 6.16 9.62
CA ILE A 155 1.47 6.77 8.85
C ILE A 155 2.80 6.66 9.59
N LYS A 156 2.84 6.98 10.89
CA LYS A 156 4.05 6.82 11.70
C LYS A 156 4.56 5.38 11.70
N TRP A 157 3.67 4.39 11.85
CA TRP A 157 4.01 2.98 11.73
C TRP A 157 4.59 2.64 10.35
N LEU A 158 4.02 3.18 9.27
CA LEU A 158 4.49 2.94 7.91
C LEU A 158 5.89 3.53 7.67
N LEU A 159 6.18 4.71 8.23
CA LEU A 159 7.46 5.41 8.09
C LEU A 159 8.59 4.85 8.98
N GLU A 160 8.32 3.90 9.88
CA GLU A 160 9.38 3.17 10.59
C GLU A 160 10.07 2.12 9.71
N ASP A 161 9.42 1.69 8.63
CA ASP A 161 9.98 0.74 7.68
C ASP A 161 10.71 1.52 6.59
N THR A 162 12.04 1.35 6.51
CA THR A 162 12.88 2.11 5.57
C THR A 162 13.16 1.37 4.26
N ARG A 163 12.52 0.22 3.99
CA ARG A 163 12.68 -0.50 2.72
C ARG A 163 12.47 0.43 1.54
N GLY A 164 13.46 0.46 0.63
CA GLY A 164 13.42 1.25 -0.61
C GLY A 164 13.82 2.71 -0.47
N ARG A 165 13.95 3.24 0.75
CA ARG A 165 14.25 4.67 1.00
C ARG A 165 15.50 5.13 0.24
N ASP A 166 16.60 4.40 0.37
CA ASP A 166 17.87 4.80 -0.26
C ASP A 166 17.82 4.71 -1.79
N GLY A 167 17.05 3.77 -2.33
CA GLY A 167 16.82 3.66 -3.77
C GLY A 167 16.09 4.88 -4.31
N ILE A 168 15.02 5.31 -3.62
CA ILE A 168 14.28 6.52 -3.96
C ILE A 168 15.16 7.76 -3.84
N ALA A 169 15.86 7.94 -2.71
CA ALA A 169 16.71 9.11 -2.48
C ALA A 169 17.80 9.25 -3.57
N ASN A 170 18.45 8.13 -3.92
CA ASN A 170 19.43 8.10 -5.01
C ASN A 170 18.80 8.34 -6.38
N GLY A 171 17.59 7.85 -6.64
CA GLY A 171 16.83 8.10 -7.87
C GLY A 171 16.53 9.58 -8.04
N VAL A 172 15.95 10.21 -7.02
CA VAL A 172 15.68 11.66 -6.99
C VAL A 172 16.97 12.45 -7.18
N SER A 173 18.07 12.05 -6.51
CA SER A 173 19.38 12.70 -6.68
C SER A 173 19.93 12.62 -8.10
N LYS A 174 19.70 11.52 -8.82
CA LYS A 174 20.09 11.39 -10.24
C LYS A 174 19.21 12.22 -11.19
N GLU A 175 17.94 12.40 -10.84
CA GLU A 175 17.02 13.26 -11.59
C GLU A 175 17.30 14.75 -11.37
N ARG A 176 18.07 15.13 -10.33
CA ARG A 176 18.59 16.49 -10.15
C ARG A 176 19.61 16.83 -11.25
N GLY A 177 19.11 17.38 -12.37
CA GLY A 177 19.89 18.04 -13.42
C GLY A 177 19.83 19.57 -13.32
N ASP A 178 19.96 20.28 -14.45
CA ASP A 178 19.95 21.76 -14.53
C ASP A 178 18.68 22.43 -13.94
N GLU A 179 17.59 21.68 -13.76
CA GLU A 179 16.33 22.12 -13.12
C GLU A 179 16.28 21.86 -11.59
N SER A 180 17.41 21.53 -10.94
CA SER A 180 17.47 21.18 -9.51
C SER A 180 16.80 22.20 -8.59
N GLY A 181 16.83 23.48 -8.96
CA GLY A 181 16.20 24.57 -8.20
C GLY A 181 14.68 24.44 -8.07
N LEU A 182 13.99 23.80 -9.03
CA LEU A 182 12.54 23.60 -8.94
C LEU A 182 12.18 22.48 -7.97
N VAL A 183 12.90 21.35 -8.02
CA VAL A 183 12.71 20.23 -7.06
C VAL A 183 12.96 20.74 -5.64
N ASP A 184 14.07 21.45 -5.43
CA ASP A 184 14.42 22.01 -4.12
C ASP A 184 13.38 23.04 -3.66
N HIS A 185 12.87 23.89 -4.56
CA HIS A 185 11.80 24.85 -4.26
C HIS A 185 10.52 24.14 -3.80
N TYR A 186 10.01 23.17 -4.56
CA TYR A 186 8.79 22.44 -4.18
C TYR A 186 8.95 21.64 -2.89
N PHE A 187 10.11 21.00 -2.69
CA PHE A 187 10.39 20.32 -1.43
C PHE A 187 10.43 21.29 -0.25
N SER A 188 10.99 22.49 -0.44
CA SER A 188 11.01 23.54 0.59
C SER A 188 9.60 24.06 0.92
N GLU A 189 8.76 24.29 -0.10
CA GLU A 189 7.36 24.71 0.09
C GLU A 189 6.56 23.64 0.85
N MET A 190 6.70 22.37 0.46
CA MET A 190 6.05 21.25 1.17
C MET A 190 6.57 21.10 2.61
N ALA A 191 7.87 21.25 2.84
CA ALA A 191 8.45 21.21 4.19
C ALA A 191 7.92 22.35 5.07
N THR A 192 7.75 23.55 4.49
CA THR A 192 7.19 24.71 5.17
C THR A 192 5.75 24.48 5.59
N ASP A 193 4.93 23.88 4.71
CA ASP A 193 3.54 23.54 5.05
C ASP A 193 3.43 22.40 6.08
N ALA A 194 4.36 21.44 6.03
CA ALA A 194 4.41 20.32 6.98
C ALA A 194 5.02 20.68 8.34
N CYS A 195 5.58 21.88 8.52
CA CYS A 195 6.28 22.34 9.74
C CYS A 195 7.37 21.38 10.26
N GLU A 196 8.06 20.66 9.37
CA GLU A 196 9.18 19.77 9.73
C GLU A 196 10.54 20.45 9.53
N ASP A 197 11.56 19.99 10.25
CA ASP A 197 12.96 20.22 9.87
C ASP A 197 13.16 19.68 8.44
N PRO A 198 13.77 20.44 7.50
CA PRO A 198 13.96 20.01 6.12
C PRO A 198 14.63 18.64 5.95
N GLU A 199 15.56 18.26 6.83
CA GLU A 199 16.21 16.95 6.77
C GLU A 199 15.24 15.83 7.17
N VAL A 200 14.43 16.08 8.22
CA VAL A 200 13.38 15.15 8.67
C VAL A 200 12.29 15.02 7.61
N PHE A 201 11.90 16.13 6.97
CA PHE A 201 10.96 16.15 5.87
C PHE A 201 11.43 15.29 4.71
N LEU A 202 12.66 15.49 4.24
CA LEU A 202 13.20 14.71 3.12
C LEU A 202 13.28 13.22 3.46
N GLU A 203 13.66 12.90 4.70
CA GLU A 203 13.68 11.53 5.17
C GLU A 203 12.29 10.88 5.14
N ASN A 204 11.28 11.56 5.67
CA ASN A 204 9.90 11.11 5.66
C ASN A 204 9.34 11.04 4.23
N LEU A 205 9.72 11.97 3.37
CA LEU A 205 9.29 12.03 1.98
C LEU A 205 9.80 10.82 1.19
N PHE A 206 11.10 10.51 1.30
CA PHE A 206 11.69 9.35 0.62
C PHE A 206 11.13 8.02 1.15
N ARG A 207 10.87 7.92 2.46
CA ARG A 207 10.18 6.75 3.03
C ARG A 207 8.74 6.64 2.56
N SER A 208 8.04 7.76 2.40
CA SER A 208 6.66 7.80 1.89
C SER A 208 6.61 7.31 0.45
N PHE A 209 7.46 7.84 -0.43
CA PHE A 209 7.62 7.31 -1.80
C PHE A 209 7.93 5.82 -1.79
N ALA A 210 8.89 5.37 -0.97
CA ALA A 210 9.23 3.96 -0.91
C ALA A 210 8.04 3.09 -0.45
N ALA A 211 7.22 3.58 0.48
CA ALA A 211 5.98 2.90 0.86
C ALA A 211 4.99 2.82 -0.31
N LEU A 212 4.78 3.92 -1.05
CA LEU A 212 3.91 3.93 -2.22
C LEU A 212 4.38 2.98 -3.32
N HIS A 213 5.69 2.94 -3.60
CA HIS A 213 6.24 2.11 -4.68
C HIS A 213 6.35 0.62 -4.34
N LEU A 214 6.49 0.25 -3.07
CA LEU A 214 6.83 -1.12 -2.67
C LEU A 214 5.75 -1.81 -1.82
N ARG A 215 4.74 -1.06 -1.37
CA ARG A 215 3.74 -1.56 -0.40
C ARG A 215 2.30 -1.26 -0.80
N ALA A 216 2.08 -0.24 -1.63
CA ALA A 216 0.74 0.05 -2.12
C ALA A 216 0.26 -1.07 -3.08
N VAL A 217 -1.03 -1.37 -3.01
CA VAL A 217 -1.69 -2.39 -3.81
C VAL A 217 -2.76 -1.70 -4.66
N PRO A 218 -2.87 -2.00 -5.97
CA PRO A 218 -3.98 -1.51 -6.77
C PRO A 218 -5.28 -2.14 -6.30
N ILE A 219 -6.37 -1.39 -6.36
CA ILE A 219 -7.68 -1.85 -5.91
C ILE A 219 -8.64 -1.95 -7.09
N GLU A 220 -9.63 -2.84 -7.00
CA GLU A 220 -10.62 -3.02 -8.05
C GLU A 220 -11.54 -1.79 -8.20
N PRO A 221 -12.13 -1.54 -9.39
CA PRO A 221 -13.07 -0.44 -9.60
C PRO A 221 -14.23 -0.39 -8.59
N GLU A 222 -14.72 -1.55 -8.14
CA GLU A 222 -15.74 -1.67 -7.10
C GLU A 222 -15.31 -1.00 -5.79
N ALA A 223 -14.03 -1.14 -5.40
CA ALA A 223 -13.49 -0.49 -4.22
C ALA A 223 -13.26 1.01 -4.47
N ILE A 224 -12.75 1.39 -5.64
CA ILE A 224 -12.52 2.80 -6.03
C ILE A 224 -13.83 3.59 -5.90
N ARG A 225 -14.96 3.01 -6.36
CA ARG A 225 -16.30 3.61 -6.26
C ARG A 225 -16.72 3.98 -4.83
N LEU A 226 -16.12 3.42 -3.79
CA LEU A 226 -16.39 3.80 -2.40
C LEU A 226 -15.60 5.03 -1.93
N PHE A 227 -14.53 5.40 -2.63
CA PHE A 227 -13.71 6.58 -2.32
C PHE A 227 -14.14 7.83 -3.10
N ILE A 228 -14.94 7.67 -4.16
CA ILE A 228 -15.44 8.78 -5.01
C ILE A 228 -16.60 9.59 -4.35
N PRO A 229 -17.57 9.02 -3.61
CA PRO A 229 -18.70 9.79 -3.10
C PRO A 229 -18.27 11.00 -2.27
N GLY A 230 -18.90 12.16 -2.55
CA GLY A 230 -18.52 13.46 -1.98
C GLY A 230 -17.54 14.25 -2.85
N THR A 231 -16.94 13.63 -3.88
CA THR A 231 -15.94 14.29 -4.73
C THR A 231 -16.53 14.73 -6.08
N ASN A 232 -16.98 15.99 -6.18
CA ASN A 232 -17.52 16.54 -7.44
C ASN A 232 -16.43 16.88 -8.49
N PHE A 233 -15.16 16.65 -8.15
CA PHE A 233 -14.01 17.05 -8.97
C PHE A 233 -13.54 15.98 -9.95
N PHE A 234 -13.91 14.71 -9.74
CA PHE A 234 -13.46 13.61 -10.58
C PHE A 234 -14.43 13.41 -11.74
N LYS A 235 -13.96 13.63 -12.98
CA LYS A 235 -14.72 13.29 -14.20
C LYS A 235 -14.28 11.96 -14.83
N ALA A 236 -13.27 11.30 -14.26
CA ALA A 236 -12.82 9.97 -14.68
C ALA A 236 -13.73 8.88 -14.09
N SER A 237 -13.99 7.83 -14.86
CA SER A 237 -14.74 6.67 -14.36
C SER A 237 -13.85 5.81 -13.46
N ALA A 238 -14.42 5.15 -12.45
CA ALA A 238 -13.66 4.26 -11.55
C ALA A 238 -12.91 3.15 -12.30
N ASP A 239 -13.44 2.71 -13.44
CA ASP A 239 -12.86 1.66 -14.28
C ASP A 239 -11.57 2.12 -15.01
N ASP A 240 -11.41 3.43 -15.20
CA ASP A 240 -10.25 4.05 -15.84
C ASP A 240 -9.17 4.49 -14.84
N MET A 241 -9.48 4.45 -13.54
CA MET A 241 -8.57 4.92 -12.49
C MET A 241 -7.60 3.81 -12.07
N PHE A 242 -6.36 4.20 -11.81
CA PHE A 242 -5.38 3.37 -11.12
C PHE A 242 -5.08 4.01 -9.77
N VAL A 243 -5.46 3.31 -8.70
CA VAL A 243 -5.43 3.83 -7.32
C VAL A 243 -4.54 2.95 -6.46
N PRO A 244 -3.22 3.21 -6.42
CA PRO A 244 -2.33 2.59 -5.45
C PRO A 244 -2.84 2.89 -4.03
N THR A 245 -3.10 1.83 -3.28
CA THR A 245 -3.71 1.95 -1.95
C THR A 245 -2.83 1.26 -0.92
N LEU A 246 -2.47 2.01 0.12
CA LEU A 246 -1.82 1.50 1.31
C LEU A 246 -2.88 0.89 2.21
N ILE A 247 -2.78 -0.41 2.45
CA ILE A 247 -3.73 -1.18 3.26
C ILE A 247 -3.02 -1.62 4.55
N PRO A 248 -3.45 -1.12 5.73
CA PRO A 248 -2.81 -1.41 7.00
C PRO A 248 -2.60 -2.91 7.26
N LEU A 249 -1.44 -3.26 7.83
CA LEU A 249 -0.93 -4.63 8.03
C LEU A 249 -0.61 -5.40 6.75
N ILE A 250 -1.37 -5.21 5.67
CA ILE A 250 -1.08 -5.82 4.37
C ILE A 250 0.18 -5.20 3.76
N ASP A 251 0.44 -3.90 3.99
CA ASP A 251 1.68 -3.21 3.60
C ASP A 251 2.97 -3.81 4.18
N ALA A 252 2.84 -4.66 5.20
CA ALA A 252 3.97 -5.41 5.75
C ALA A 252 4.32 -6.64 4.90
N VAL A 253 3.46 -7.09 4.00
CA VAL A 253 3.75 -8.24 3.14
C VAL A 253 4.68 -7.80 2.01
N PRO A 254 5.90 -8.37 1.89
CA PRO A 254 6.78 -8.06 0.78
C PRO A 254 6.13 -8.36 -0.57
N GLN A 255 6.31 -7.44 -1.50
CA GLN A 255 5.87 -7.62 -2.88
C GLN A 255 6.98 -8.34 -3.66
N VAL A 256 6.65 -9.47 -4.27
CA VAL A 256 7.54 -10.25 -5.13
C VAL A 256 6.98 -10.26 -6.53
N GLU A 257 7.89 -10.11 -7.46
CA GLU A 257 7.54 -9.92 -8.84
C GLU A 257 7.43 -11.27 -9.59
N ASP A 258 8.19 -12.30 -9.25
CA ASP A 258 8.38 -13.53 -10.03
C ASP A 258 7.26 -14.59 -9.98
N GLY A 259 6.02 -14.21 -9.65
CA GLY A 259 4.90 -15.15 -9.57
C GLY A 259 4.97 -16.11 -8.36
N LEU A 260 6.01 -16.01 -7.52
CA LEU A 260 6.14 -16.80 -6.28
C LEU A 260 5.31 -16.25 -5.12
N HIS A 261 4.49 -15.23 -5.37
CA HIS A 261 3.49 -14.77 -4.41
C HIS A 261 2.58 -15.93 -3.98
N ASN A 262 2.38 -16.04 -2.67
CA ASN A 262 1.54 -17.07 -2.06
C ASN A 262 0.27 -16.46 -1.42
N THR A 263 0.10 -15.14 -1.54
CA THR A 263 -1.08 -14.42 -1.05
C THR A 263 -1.67 -13.49 -2.10
N ILE A 264 -2.94 -13.15 -1.92
CA ILE A 264 -3.69 -12.21 -2.76
C ILE A 264 -4.48 -11.24 -1.89
N VAL A 265 -4.58 -9.99 -2.32
CA VAL A 265 -5.53 -9.03 -1.77
C VAL A 265 -6.79 -9.09 -2.63
N GLN A 266 -7.95 -9.23 -1.98
CA GLN A 266 -9.23 -9.25 -2.65
C GLN A 266 -10.20 -8.32 -1.93
N PHE A 267 -10.96 -7.54 -2.69
CA PHE A 267 -12.05 -6.73 -2.16
C PHE A 267 -13.37 -7.50 -2.11
N PHE A 268 -14.12 -7.30 -1.03
CA PHE A 268 -15.44 -7.87 -0.81
C PHE A 268 -16.47 -6.73 -0.64
N PRO A 269 -17.30 -6.46 -1.65
CA PRO A 269 -18.35 -5.45 -1.53
C PRO A 269 -19.46 -5.92 -0.59
N TYR A 270 -20.04 -4.99 0.15
CA TYR A 270 -21.15 -5.20 1.07
C TYR A 270 -22.32 -4.29 0.70
N ASN A 271 -23.47 -4.91 0.41
CA ASN A 271 -24.71 -4.25 0.00
C ASN A 271 -25.85 -4.49 1.01
N ASP A 272 -25.53 -4.48 2.31
CA ASP A 272 -26.46 -4.76 3.42
C ASP A 272 -27.07 -6.18 3.47
N ASP A 273 -26.58 -7.10 2.63
CA ASP A 273 -26.94 -8.52 2.69
C ASP A 273 -26.06 -9.26 3.71
N LYS A 274 -26.59 -9.37 4.93
CA LYS A 274 -25.92 -10.06 6.04
C LYS A 274 -25.70 -11.55 5.81
N GLU A 275 -26.58 -12.22 5.07
CA GLU A 275 -26.43 -13.66 4.80
C GLU A 275 -25.34 -13.90 3.75
N ALA A 276 -25.27 -13.04 2.72
CA ALA A 276 -24.15 -13.04 1.79
C ALA A 276 -22.81 -12.75 2.49
N LEU A 277 -22.77 -11.78 3.40
CA LEU A 277 -21.56 -11.49 4.20
C LEU A 277 -21.12 -12.70 5.03
N LYS A 278 -22.05 -13.34 5.75
CA LYS A 278 -21.75 -14.55 6.52
C LYS A 278 -21.21 -15.67 5.64
N GLN A 279 -21.78 -15.85 4.44
CA GLN A 279 -21.33 -16.85 3.49
C GLN A 279 -19.89 -16.56 3.01
N GLN A 280 -19.58 -15.31 2.64
CA GLN A 280 -18.23 -14.89 2.28
C GLN A 280 -17.23 -15.12 3.43
N CYS A 281 -17.59 -14.77 4.66
CA CYS A 281 -16.75 -14.99 5.84
C CYS A 281 -16.48 -16.48 6.09
N ARG A 282 -17.48 -17.35 5.90
CA ARG A 282 -17.30 -18.83 5.99
C ARG A 282 -16.36 -19.36 4.93
N GLU A 283 -16.47 -18.89 3.69
CA GLU A 283 -15.57 -19.27 2.58
C GLU A 283 -14.12 -18.83 2.81
N MET A 284 -13.94 -17.77 3.60
CA MET A 284 -12.63 -17.29 4.06
C MET A 284 -12.15 -17.96 5.35
N PHE A 285 -12.91 -18.90 5.89
CA PHE A 285 -12.62 -19.60 7.16
C PHE A 285 -12.48 -18.66 8.36
N LEU A 286 -13.26 -17.57 8.39
CA LEU A 286 -13.37 -16.71 9.56
C LEU A 286 -14.25 -17.37 10.63
N SER A 287 -13.87 -17.21 11.89
CA SER A 287 -14.68 -17.57 13.05
C SER A 287 -15.93 -16.69 13.17
N GLU A 288 -16.87 -17.08 14.03
CA GLU A 288 -18.06 -16.28 14.31
C GLU A 288 -17.70 -14.91 14.91
N GLU A 289 -16.69 -14.85 15.80
CA GLU A 289 -16.23 -13.59 16.38
C GLU A 289 -15.62 -12.66 15.33
N GLU A 290 -14.82 -13.21 14.41
CA GLU A 290 -14.24 -12.46 13.30
C GLU A 290 -15.33 -11.96 12.35
N THR A 291 -16.30 -12.81 12.03
CA THR A 291 -17.45 -12.46 11.17
C THR A 291 -18.25 -11.31 11.76
N LEU A 292 -18.59 -11.37 13.06
CA LEU A 292 -19.31 -10.29 13.75
C LEU A 292 -18.53 -8.98 13.78
N ALA A 293 -17.20 -9.04 13.85
CA ALA A 293 -16.39 -7.83 13.81
C ALA A 293 -16.30 -7.21 12.41
N VAL A 294 -16.22 -8.03 11.36
CA VAL A 294 -16.32 -7.54 9.97
C VAL A 294 -17.68 -6.87 9.78
N GLU A 295 -18.78 -7.50 10.20
CA GLU A 295 -20.12 -6.90 10.12
C GLU A 295 -20.19 -5.54 10.85
N LYS A 296 -19.63 -5.44 12.06
CA LYS A 296 -19.60 -4.18 12.83
C LYS A 296 -18.73 -3.08 12.20
N SER A 297 -17.75 -3.44 11.38
CA SER A 297 -16.86 -2.49 10.71
C SER A 297 -17.47 -1.84 9.47
N LEU A 298 -18.54 -2.45 8.94
CA LEU A 298 -19.15 -2.03 7.68
C LEU A 298 -20.27 -1.02 7.94
N PRO A 299 -20.37 0.07 7.16
CA PRO A 299 -21.48 1.00 7.25
C PRO A 299 -22.82 0.34 6.89
N ASN A 300 -23.89 0.75 7.57
CA ASN A 300 -25.26 0.28 7.29
C ASN A 300 -25.79 0.68 5.90
N SER A 301 -25.13 1.60 5.19
CA SER A 301 -25.54 2.13 3.89
C SER A 301 -24.72 1.57 2.71
N GLY A 302 -24.04 0.44 2.91
CA GLY A 302 -23.15 -0.18 1.94
C GLY A 302 -21.67 0.14 2.18
N GLY A 303 -20.78 -0.66 1.59
CA GLY A 303 -19.33 -0.53 1.76
C GLY A 303 -18.57 -1.77 1.29
N GLY A 304 -17.51 -2.11 2.01
CA GLY A 304 -16.76 -3.35 1.76
C GLY A 304 -15.47 -3.43 2.57
N PHE A 305 -14.75 -4.53 2.42
CA PHE A 305 -13.49 -4.75 3.09
C PHE A 305 -12.52 -5.50 2.20
N PHE A 306 -11.23 -5.27 2.44
CA PHE A 306 -10.15 -6.04 1.84
C PHE A 306 -9.81 -7.22 2.73
N ALA A 307 -9.49 -8.35 2.11
CA ALA A 307 -8.88 -9.47 2.78
C ALA A 307 -7.57 -9.86 2.10
N LEU A 308 -6.51 -10.05 2.89
CA LEU A 308 -5.34 -10.79 2.46
C LEU A 308 -5.64 -12.28 2.61
N ARG A 309 -5.53 -13.06 1.54
CA ARG A 309 -5.88 -14.49 1.53
C ARG A 309 -4.70 -15.33 1.05
N ALA A 310 -4.58 -16.55 1.55
CA ALA A 310 -3.63 -17.52 1.04
C ALA A 310 -4.08 -18.04 -0.34
N LEU A 311 -3.21 -17.98 -1.35
CA LEU A 311 -3.49 -18.52 -2.70
C LEU A 311 -3.29 -20.03 -2.76
N CYS A 312 -2.29 -20.51 -2.04
CA CYS A 312 -1.89 -21.91 -1.93
C CYS A 312 -1.70 -22.28 -0.46
N PRO A 313 -1.46 -23.57 -0.13
CA PRO A 313 -1.08 -23.94 1.23
C PRO A 313 0.22 -23.23 1.62
N ILE A 314 0.26 -22.64 2.82
CA ILE A 314 1.45 -21.97 3.36
C ILE A 314 1.81 -22.66 4.67
N GLU A 315 3.04 -23.15 4.79
CA GLU A 315 3.45 -23.89 5.98
C GLU A 315 3.80 -22.97 7.14
N LYS A 316 3.70 -23.51 8.36
CA LYS A 316 4.10 -22.77 9.56
C LYS A 316 5.56 -22.35 9.44
N GLY A 317 5.80 -21.04 9.56
CA GLY A 317 7.13 -20.47 9.45
C GLY A 317 7.52 -20.01 8.05
N ASP A 318 6.65 -20.14 7.06
CA ASP A 318 6.89 -19.52 5.75
C ASP A 318 6.59 -18.02 5.78
N TYR A 319 7.29 -17.27 4.93
CA TYR A 319 7.00 -15.86 4.70
C TYR A 319 5.83 -15.72 3.73
N LEU A 320 5.08 -14.64 3.90
CA LEU A 320 4.01 -14.26 2.99
C LEU A 320 4.57 -13.32 1.94
N TYR A 321 4.06 -13.45 0.71
CA TYR A 321 4.45 -12.67 -0.43
C TYR A 321 3.23 -12.25 -1.23
N LEU A 322 3.16 -10.97 -1.56
CA LEU A 322 2.19 -10.40 -2.49
C LEU A 322 2.80 -10.28 -3.87
N ARG A 323 1.98 -10.20 -4.90
CA ARG A 323 2.48 -9.87 -6.23
C ARG A 323 2.89 -8.40 -6.27
N GLY A 324 4.13 -8.14 -6.68
CA GLY A 324 4.59 -6.80 -7.04
C GLY A 324 4.00 -6.36 -8.37
N MET A 325 3.60 -5.09 -8.43
CA MET A 325 3.08 -4.51 -9.65
C MET A 325 4.22 -4.14 -10.60
N PRO A 326 4.09 -4.42 -11.91
CA PRO A 326 5.05 -3.91 -12.88
C PRO A 326 5.02 -2.39 -12.85
N LYS A 327 6.14 -1.76 -12.49
CA LYS A 327 6.30 -0.31 -12.54
C LYS A 327 6.16 0.15 -13.99
N LEU A 328 5.42 1.24 -14.21
CA LEU A 328 5.29 1.85 -15.54
C LEU A 328 6.62 2.54 -15.87
N GLY A 329 7.52 1.80 -16.52
CA GLY A 329 8.80 2.26 -17.05
C GLY A 329 9.16 1.45 -18.30
N ASP A 330 9.94 2.04 -19.21
CA ASP A 330 10.41 1.33 -20.39
C ASP A 330 11.31 0.17 -19.95
N ALA A 331 10.87 -1.06 -20.24
CA ALA A 331 11.46 -2.28 -19.69
C ALA A 331 12.94 -2.44 -20.06
N GLU A 332 13.38 -1.82 -21.16
CA GLU A 332 14.78 -1.82 -21.60
C GLU A 332 15.67 -0.86 -20.79
N GLN A 333 15.17 0.32 -20.40
CA GLN A 333 15.93 1.31 -19.61
C GLN A 333 16.13 0.87 -18.15
N GLU A 334 15.08 0.31 -17.52
CA GLU A 334 15.21 -0.23 -16.16
C GLU A 334 16.06 -1.50 -16.12
N SER A 335 15.99 -2.33 -17.17
CA SER A 335 16.83 -3.54 -17.29
C SER A 335 18.32 -3.22 -17.40
N MET A 336 18.68 -2.17 -18.15
CA MET A 336 20.06 -1.67 -18.17
C MET A 336 20.48 -1.15 -16.80
N THR A 337 19.62 -0.39 -16.11
CA THR A 337 19.95 0.17 -14.79
C THR A 337 20.15 -0.92 -13.73
N VAL A 338 19.32 -1.96 -13.71
CA VAL A 338 19.48 -3.12 -12.81
C VAL A 338 20.73 -3.91 -13.15
N LYS A 339 21.03 -4.16 -14.44
CA LYS A 339 22.26 -4.84 -14.85
C LYS A 339 23.51 -4.03 -14.48
N VAL A 340 23.45 -2.70 -14.59
CA VAL A 340 24.53 -1.79 -14.17
C VAL A 340 24.69 -1.79 -12.66
N MET A 341 23.59 -1.79 -11.88
CA MET A 341 23.65 -1.86 -10.42
C MET A 341 24.15 -3.23 -9.93
N GLU A 342 23.77 -4.32 -10.57
CA GLU A 342 24.23 -5.68 -10.25
C GLU A 342 25.70 -5.87 -10.65
N ALA A 343 26.12 -5.32 -11.81
CA ALA A 343 27.53 -5.24 -12.19
C ALA A 343 28.34 -4.41 -11.19
N ASN A 344 27.84 -3.26 -10.74
CA ASN A 344 28.52 -2.44 -9.73
C ASN A 344 28.60 -3.16 -8.37
N ARG A 345 27.58 -3.95 -8.00
CA ARG A 345 27.62 -4.78 -6.78
C ARG A 345 28.64 -5.91 -6.86
N LEU A 346 28.80 -6.51 -8.04
CA LEU A 346 29.81 -7.56 -8.29
C LEU A 346 31.23 -6.99 -8.37
N MET A 347 31.38 -5.75 -8.84
CA MET A 347 32.66 -5.05 -8.95
C MET A 347 33.14 -4.43 -7.63
N ASN A 348 32.23 -4.13 -6.69
CA ASN A 348 32.55 -3.57 -5.36
C ASN A 348 32.77 -4.64 -4.27
N ASN A 349 32.96 -5.90 -4.66
CA ASN A 349 33.27 -7.01 -3.75
C ASN A 349 34.75 -7.45 -3.81
N ASP A 350 35.65 -6.54 -4.14
CA ASP A 350 37.09 -6.62 -3.84
C ASP A 350 37.46 -5.61 -2.74
#